data_AF-A0A2P9HB17-F1
#
_entry.id   AF-A0A2P9HB17-F1
#
_cell.length_a   1.000
_cell.length_b   1.000
_cell.length_c   1.000
_cell.angle_alpha   90.00
_cell.angle_beta   90.00
_cell.angle_gamma   90.00
#
_symmetry.space_group_name_H-M   'P 1'
#
loop_
_entity.id
_entity.type
_entity.pdbx_description
1 polymer ?
#
loop_
_entity_poly.entity_id
_entity_poly.type
_entity_poly.pdbx_seq_one_letter_code
_entity_poly.pdbx_strand_id
1 'polypeptide(L)'
;MEINFIFRLIKMTLFLAILASLFVYCYIDLSTSLGILSGACWACLNIYFLKMLLEEYLKLTSLNVLKFYTWMGIKFPLIYLTGYWLIKTQFFSAISLMSGFSLLFIAIFILGIAKIIFEKVKEKVGSSA
;
A
#
# COMPACT_ATOMS: atom_id res chain seq x y z
N MET A 1 -3.50 8.49 -13.91
CA MET A 1 -2.75 8.19 -12.67
C MET A 1 -1.32 7.86 -13.09
N GLU A 2 -0.31 8.61 -12.65
CA GLU A 2 1.07 8.27 -12.99
C GLU A 2 1.38 6.86 -12.46
N ILE A 3 1.75 5.92 -13.34
CA ILE A 3 2.12 4.54 -12.97
C ILE A 3 3.21 4.52 -11.89
N ASN A 4 4.09 5.53 -11.90
CA ASN A 4 5.13 5.76 -10.91
C ASN A 4 4.60 6.15 -9.52
N PHE A 5 3.36 6.64 -9.41
CA PHE A 5 2.76 6.99 -8.12
C PHE A 5 2.58 5.77 -7.23
N ILE A 6 2.04 4.65 -7.76
CA ILE A 6 1.81 3.45 -6.96
C ILE A 6 3.14 2.83 -6.48
N PHE A 7 4.17 2.82 -7.32
CA PHE A 7 5.49 2.35 -6.89
C PHE A 7 6.11 3.25 -5.81
N ARG A 8 5.97 4.58 -5.93
CA ARG A 8 6.39 5.53 -4.88
C ARG A 8 5.60 5.30 -3.59
N LEU A 9 4.29 5.05 -3.69
CA LEU A 9 3.43 4.76 -2.55
C LEU A 9 3.86 3.48 -1.83
N ILE A 10 4.12 2.39 -2.55
CA ILE A 10 4.60 1.13 -1.95
C ILE A 10 5.93 1.36 -1.24
N LYS A 11 6.90 2.03 -1.90
CA LYS A 11 8.21 2.32 -1.29
C LYS A 11 8.07 3.15 -0.02
N MET A 12 7.24 4.20 -0.05
CA MET A 12 7.00 5.06 1.12
C MET A 12 6.31 4.29 2.25
N THR A 13 5.32 3.45 1.92
CA THR A 13 4.61 2.62 2.90
C THR A 13 5.56 1.64 3.57
N LEU A 14 6.41 0.95 2.80
CA LEU A 14 7.41 0.02 3.35
C LEU A 14 8.44 0.74 4.20
N PHE A 15 8.89 1.93 3.79
CA PHE A 15 9.81 2.75 4.58
C PHE A 15 9.21 3.14 5.94
N LEU A 16 7.97 3.64 5.93
CA LEU A 16 7.24 3.96 7.16
C LEU A 16 7.01 2.71 8.02
N ALA A 17 6.71 1.58 7.41
CA ALA A 17 6.50 0.32 8.12
C ALA A 17 7.77 -0.18 8.82
N ILE A 18 8.93 -0.08 8.16
CA ILE A 18 10.23 -0.42 8.77
C ILE A 18 10.50 0.49 9.97
N LEU A 19 10.31 1.80 9.83
CA LEU A 19 10.50 2.75 10.93
C LEU A 19 9.55 2.48 12.10
N ALA A 20 8.25 2.31 11.81
CA ALA A 20 7.24 2.02 12.82
C ALA A 20 7.51 0.68 13.53
N SER A 21 7.90 -0.34 12.78
CA SER A 21 8.24 -1.66 13.30
C SER A 21 9.48 -1.64 14.18
N LEU A 22 10.54 -0.94 13.78
CA LEU A 22 11.73 -0.75 14.62
C LEU A 22 11.37 -0.06 15.94
N PHE A 23 10.55 0.99 15.88
CA PHE A 23 10.08 1.67 17.08
C PHE A 23 9.28 0.73 17.99
N VAL A 24 8.26 0.06 17.46
CA VAL A 24 7.42 -0.85 18.23
C VAL A 24 8.20 -2.04 18.80
N TYR A 25 9.20 -2.54 18.09
CA TYR A 25 10.07 -3.59 18.58
C TYR A 25 10.85 -3.14 19.83
N CYS A 26 11.35 -1.91 19.85
CA CYS A 26 12.10 -1.37 20.98
C CYS A 26 11.23 -1.07 22.22
N TYR A 27 9.94 -0.77 22.06
CA TYR A 27 9.08 -0.28 23.15
C TYR A 27 7.97 -1.24 23.59
N ILE A 28 7.55 -2.19 22.75
CA ILE A 28 6.40 -3.07 23.02
C ILE A 28 6.85 -4.54 22.97
N ASP A 29 6.84 -5.15 21.78
CA ASP A 29 7.23 -6.54 21.59
C ASP A 29 7.45 -6.88 20.10
N LEU A 30 8.11 -8.02 19.85
CA LEU A 30 8.43 -8.49 18.50
C LEU A 30 7.19 -8.92 17.69
N SER A 31 6.19 -9.53 18.32
CA SER A 31 4.98 -9.98 17.63
C SER A 31 4.19 -8.78 17.09
N THR A 32 3.98 -7.75 17.89
CA THR A 32 3.30 -6.51 17.46
C THR A 32 4.09 -5.82 16.35
N SER A 33 5.42 -5.77 16.45
CA SER A 33 6.29 -5.19 15.43
C SER A 33 6.19 -5.92 14.09
N LEU A 34 6.27 -7.26 14.10
CA LEU A 34 6.11 -8.10 12.91
C LEU A 34 4.67 -8.04 12.36
N GLY A 35 3.68 -7.85 13.22
CA GLY A 35 2.29 -7.63 12.83
C GLY A 35 2.11 -6.36 12.02
N ILE A 36 2.77 -5.26 12.43
CA ILE A 36 2.78 -4.00 11.68
C ILE A 36 3.45 -4.18 10.29
N LEU A 37 4.61 -4.85 10.23
CA LEU A 37 5.26 -5.14 8.95
C LEU A 37 4.37 -5.99 8.04
N SER A 38 3.77 -7.05 8.59
CA SER A 38 2.91 -7.97 7.85
C SER A 38 1.66 -7.25 7.32
N GLY A 39 1.05 -6.39 8.14
CA GLY A 39 -0.08 -5.56 7.74
C GLY A 39 0.28 -4.58 6.62
N ALA A 40 1.44 -3.93 6.70
CA ALA A 40 1.93 -3.03 5.66
C ALA A 40 2.25 -3.77 4.34
N CYS A 41 2.89 -4.93 4.42
CA CYS A 41 3.12 -5.80 3.26
C CYS A 41 1.79 -6.22 2.61
N TRP A 42 0.81 -6.60 3.42
CA TRP A 42 -0.52 -6.95 2.95
C TRP A 42 -1.23 -5.77 2.26
N ALA A 43 -1.12 -4.55 2.80
CA ALA A 43 -1.63 -3.35 2.16
C ALA A 43 -0.93 -3.05 0.82
N CYS A 44 0.39 -3.21 0.74
CA CYS A 44 1.16 -3.01 -0.47
C CYS A 44 0.77 -4.01 -1.57
N LEU A 45 0.60 -5.29 -1.22
CA LEU A 45 0.12 -6.32 -2.14
C LEU A 45 -1.28 -5.99 -2.67
N ASN A 46 -2.17 -5.54 -1.78
CA ASN A 46 -3.52 -5.13 -2.15
C ASN A 46 -3.54 -4.05 -3.24
N ILE A 47 -2.76 -2.98 -3.04
CA ILE A 47 -2.65 -1.89 -4.01
C ILE A 47 -1.92 -2.32 -5.29
N TYR A 48 -0.89 -3.15 -5.19
CA TYR A 48 -0.19 -3.66 -6.36
C TYR A 48 -1.13 -4.47 -7.28
N PHE A 49 -1.93 -5.37 -6.71
CA PHE A 49 -2.93 -6.09 -7.49
C PHE A 49 -4.06 -5.18 -7.98
N LEU A 50 -4.41 -4.12 -7.25
CA LEU A 50 -5.40 -3.15 -7.72
C LEU A 50 -4.88 -2.40 -8.95
N LYS A 51 -3.60 -2.01 -8.94
CA LYS A 51 -2.90 -1.43 -10.10
C LYS A 51 -3.03 -2.34 -11.31
N MET A 52 -2.67 -3.62 -11.19
CA MET A 52 -2.72 -4.56 -12.32
C MET A 52 -4.11 -4.70 -12.91
N LEU A 53 -5.15 -4.80 -12.07
CA LEU A 53 -6.53 -4.85 -12.53
C LEU A 53 -6.94 -3.56 -13.22
N LEU A 54 -6.57 -2.41 -12.67
CA LEU A 54 -6.91 -1.10 -13.22
C LEU A 54 -6.19 -0.84 -14.56
N GLU A 55 -4.94 -1.28 -14.69
CA GLU A 55 -4.18 -1.24 -15.95
C GLU A 55 -4.82 -2.13 -17.03
N GLU A 56 -5.28 -3.32 -16.68
CA GLU A 56 -5.97 -4.20 -17.63
C GLU A 56 -7.36 -3.68 -18.01
N TYR A 57 -8.09 -3.10 -17.05
CA TYR A 57 -9.41 -2.49 -17.30
C TYR A 57 -9.32 -1.24 -18.20
N LEU A 58 -8.29 -0.41 -18.01
CA LEU A 58 -8.08 0.81 -18.79
C LEU A 58 -7.42 0.57 -20.16
N LYS A 59 -7.08 -0.67 -20.53
CA LYS A 59 -6.67 -0.99 -21.90
C LYS A 59 -7.89 -0.92 -22.83
N LEU A 60 -8.09 0.25 -23.43
CA LEU A 60 -9.22 0.56 -24.33
C LEU A 60 -9.36 -0.38 -25.55
N THR A 61 -8.30 -1.06 -25.97
CA THR A 61 -8.26 -1.69 -27.31
C THR A 61 -8.53 -3.20 -27.31
N SER A 62 -8.40 -3.90 -26.18
CA SER A 62 -8.60 -5.36 -26.12
C SER A 62 -8.78 -5.84 -24.68
N LEU A 63 -9.87 -5.42 -24.03
CA LEU A 63 -10.17 -5.89 -22.69
C LEU A 63 -10.52 -7.38 -22.77
N ASN A 64 -9.57 -8.24 -22.38
CA ASN A 64 -9.82 -9.67 -22.31
C ASN A 64 -10.63 -9.95 -21.05
N VAL A 65 -11.95 -9.85 -21.19
CA VAL A 65 -12.93 -9.91 -20.10
C VAL A 65 -12.76 -11.19 -19.27
N LEU A 66 -12.49 -12.32 -19.94
CA LEU A 66 -12.24 -13.60 -19.28
C LEU A 66 -10.99 -13.56 -18.38
N LYS A 67 -9.89 -12.99 -18.90
CA LYS A 67 -8.65 -12.81 -18.14
C LYS A 67 -8.86 -11.87 -16.96
N PHE A 68 -9.56 -10.75 -17.15
CA PHE A 68 -9.87 -9.80 -16.07
C PHE A 68 -10.68 -10.44 -14.93
N TYR A 69 -11.77 -11.13 -15.26
CA TYR A 69 -12.59 -11.83 -14.26
C TYR A 69 -11.84 -12.98 -13.58
N THR A 70 -10.96 -13.68 -14.29
CA THR A 70 -10.09 -14.72 -13.70
C THR A 70 -9.12 -14.11 -12.70
N TRP A 71 -8.48 -12.98 -13.03
CA TRP A 71 -7.60 -12.27 -12.10
C TRP A 71 -8.34 -11.72 -10.88
N MET A 72 -9.57 -11.20 -11.06
CA MET A 72 -10.43 -10.85 -9.92
C MET A 72 -10.73 -12.09 -9.07
N GLY A 73 -11.20 -13.18 -9.69
CA GLY A 73 -11.60 -14.41 -9.02
C GLY A 73 -10.45 -15.12 -8.28
N ILE A 74 -9.20 -14.91 -8.68
CA ILE A 74 -8.01 -15.43 -7.98
C ILE A 74 -7.54 -14.46 -6.88
N LYS A 75 -7.55 -13.15 -7.18
CA LYS A 75 -7.09 -12.11 -6.26
C LYS A 75 -7.90 -12.09 -4.96
N PHE A 76 -9.23 -12.10 -5.07
CA PHE A 76 -10.10 -12.00 -3.90
C PHE A 76 -9.88 -13.15 -2.91
N PRO A 77 -9.89 -14.43 -3.32
CA PRO A 77 -9.54 -15.54 -2.44
C PRO A 77 -8.14 -15.41 -1.86
N LEU A 78 -7.11 -15.12 -2.67
CA LEU A 78 -5.73 -15.03 -2.17
C LEU A 78 -5.58 -13.96 -1.10
N ILE A 79 -6.14 -12.77 -1.30
CA ILE A 79 -5.99 -11.64 -0.37
C ILE A 79 -6.81 -11.84 0.89
N TYR A 80 -8.04 -12.36 0.78
CA TYR A 80 -8.90 -12.58 1.94
C TYR A 80 -8.50 -13.83 2.72
N LEU A 81 -8.02 -14.88 2.05
CA LEU A 81 -7.44 -16.04 2.73
C LEU A 81 -6.15 -15.69 3.44
N THR A 82 -5.27 -14.89 2.82
CA THR A 82 -4.05 -14.42 3.50
C THR A 82 -4.38 -13.55 4.72
N GLY A 83 -5.34 -12.63 4.60
CA GLY A 83 -5.82 -11.85 5.74
C GLY A 83 -6.44 -12.72 6.86
N TYR A 84 -7.30 -13.67 6.49
CA TYR A 84 -7.89 -14.61 7.44
C TYR A 84 -6.84 -15.49 8.13
N TRP A 85 -5.87 -15.99 7.35
CA TRP A 85 -4.78 -16.81 7.88
C TRP A 85 -3.90 -16.01 8.85
N LEU A 86 -3.56 -14.75 8.51
CA LEU A 86 -2.79 -13.85 9.37
C LEU A 86 -3.50 -13.57 10.72
N ILE A 87 -4.83 -13.49 10.74
CA ILE A 87 -5.60 -13.29 11.97
C ILE A 87 -5.76 -14.60 12.74
N LYS A 88 -5.99 -15.72 12.05
CA LYS A 88 -6.25 -17.02 12.65
C LYS A 88 -5.03 -17.60 13.36
N THR A 89 -3.82 -17.30 12.90
CA THR A 89 -2.58 -17.82 13.52
C THR A 89 -2.37 -17.34 14.95
N GLN A 90 -3.14 -16.36 15.45
CA GLN A 90 -3.02 -15.70 16.77
C GLN A 90 -1.62 -15.14 17.08
N PHE A 91 -0.69 -15.24 16.13
CA PHE A 91 0.68 -14.77 16.26
C PHE A 91 0.77 -13.25 16.16
N PHE A 92 -0.19 -12.63 15.47
CA PHE A 92 -0.32 -11.18 15.36
C PHE A 92 -1.64 -10.73 15.98
N SER A 93 -1.60 -9.66 16.78
CA SER A 93 -2.83 -9.02 17.22
C SER A 93 -3.52 -8.37 16.01
N ALA A 94 -4.84 -8.46 15.93
CA ALA A 94 -5.62 -7.83 14.85
C ALA A 94 -5.32 -6.31 14.78
N ILE A 95 -5.12 -5.69 15.95
CA ILE A 95 -4.74 -4.27 16.06
C ILE A 95 -3.41 -4.00 15.35
N SER A 96 -2.36 -4.81 15.61
CA SER A 96 -1.05 -4.62 14.97
C SER A 96 -1.11 -4.72 13.44
N LEU A 97 -1.86 -5.70 12.91
CA LEU A 97 -2.06 -5.87 11.47
C LEU A 97 -2.80 -4.68 10.86
N MET A 98 -3.88 -4.22 11.49
CA MET A 98 -4.65 -3.07 11.00
C MET A 98 -3.85 -1.76 11.09
N SER A 99 -3.04 -1.58 12.13
CA SER A 99 -2.12 -0.44 12.26
C SER A 99 -1.12 -0.43 11.10
N GLY A 100 -0.49 -1.57 10.82
CA GLY A 100 0.42 -1.72 9.68
C GLY A 100 -0.26 -1.45 8.34
N PHE A 101 -1.46 -1.98 8.14
CA PHE A 101 -2.24 -1.75 6.92
C PHE A 101 -2.54 -0.24 6.72
N SER A 102 -2.86 0.45 7.82
CA SER A 102 -3.25 1.87 7.79
C SER A 102 -2.10 2.82 7.43
N LEU A 103 -0.84 2.40 7.57
CA LEU A 103 0.34 3.17 7.14
C LEU A 103 0.28 3.55 5.66
N LEU A 104 -0.41 2.74 4.84
CA LEU A 104 -0.63 3.04 3.44
C LEU A 104 -1.37 4.36 3.23
N PHE A 105 -2.39 4.65 4.06
CA PHE A 105 -3.14 5.91 3.96
C PHE A 105 -2.29 7.10 4.39
N ILE A 106 -1.44 6.93 5.40
CA ILE A 106 -0.47 7.95 5.82
C ILE A 106 0.51 8.23 4.67
N ALA A 107 1.00 7.19 4.00
CA ALA A 107 1.89 7.35 2.85
C ALA A 107 1.21 8.09 1.69
N ILE A 108 -0.07 7.81 1.40
CA ILE A 108 -0.86 8.57 0.41
C ILE A 108 -0.92 10.04 0.80
N PHE A 109 -1.24 10.34 2.06
CA PHE A 109 -1.38 11.70 2.55
C PHE A 109 -0.08 12.49 2.45
N ILE A 110 1.04 11.90 2.88
CA ILE A 110 2.37 12.53 2.78
C ILE A 110 2.74 12.80 1.33
N LEU A 111 2.56 11.82 0.43
CA LEU A 111 2.87 12.00 -1.00
C LEU A 111 1.97 13.06 -1.66
N GLY A 112 0.70 13.14 -1.25
CA GLY A 112 -0.24 14.15 -1.71
C GLY A 112 0.19 15.56 -1.32
N ILE A 113 0.52 15.77 -0.04
CA ILE A 113 1.03 17.05 0.45
C ILE A 113 2.34 17.42 -0.24
N ALA A 114 3.28 16.48 -0.34
CA ALA A 114 4.57 16.72 -0.98
C ALA A 114 4.41 17.20 -2.43
N LYS A 115 3.46 16.62 -3.18
CA LYS A 115 3.15 17.04 -4.54
C LYS A 115 2.62 18.48 -4.59
N ILE A 116 1.67 18.83 -3.73
CA ILE A 116 1.07 20.18 -3.68
C ILE A 116 2.14 21.23 -3.33
N ILE A 117 2.99 20.95 -2.34
CA ILE A 117 4.07 21.84 -1.95
C ILE A 117 5.05 22.04 -3.12
N PHE A 118 5.43 20.95 -3.79
CA PHE A 118 6.37 21.02 -4.90
C PHE A 118 5.83 21.82 -6.09
N GLU A 119 4.54 21.67 -6.42
CA GLU A 119 3.87 22.45 -7.47
C GLU A 119 3.87 23.95 -7.13
N LYS A 120 3.50 24.32 -5.89
CA LYS A 120 3.53 25.72 -5.43
C LYS A 120 4.93 26.33 -5.46
N VAL A 121 5.96 25.58 -5.06
CA VAL A 121 7.35 26.06 -5.09
C VAL A 121 7.80 26.28 -6.54
N LYS A 122 7.46 25.36 -7.45
CA LYS A 122 7.79 25.47 -8.87
C LYS A 122 7.15 26.70 -9.53
N GLU A 123 5.89 26.99 -9.24
CA GLU A 123 5.21 28.21 -9.73
C GLU A 123 5.91 29.48 -9.26
N LYS A 124 6.30 29.53 -7.97
CA LYS A 124 6.98 30.70 -7.39
C LYS A 124 8.36 30.95 -8.00
N VAL A 125 9.11 29.89 -8.29
CA VAL A 125 10.43 29.97 -8.92
C VAL A 125 10.32 30.29 -10.42
N GLY A 126 9.32 29.73 -11.11
CA GLY A 126 9.07 30.01 -12.53
C GLY A 126 8.50 31.40 -12.83
N SER A 127 7.88 32.06 -11.84
CA SER A 127 7.38 33.44 -11.94
C SER A 127 8.45 34.51 -11.62
N SER A 128 9.66 34.11 -11.22
CA SER A 128 10.78 35.02 -10.89
C SER A 128 11.89 35.01 -11.94
N ALA A 129 11.65 34.43 -13.12
CA ALA A 129 12.50 34.46 -14.31
C ALA A 129 11.76 35.19 -15.44
#